data_AF-A0A857C8L0-F1
#
_entry.id   AF-A0A857C8L0-F1
#
_cell.length_a   1.000
_cell.length_b   1.000
_cell.length_c   1.000
_cell.angle_alpha   90.00
_cell.angle_beta   90.00
_cell.angle_gamma   90.00
#
_symmetry.space_group_name_H-M   'P 1'
#
loop_
_entity.id
_entity.type
_entity.pdbx_description
1 polymer ?
#
loop_
_entity_poly.entity_id
_entity_poly.type
_entity_poly.pdbx_seq_one_letter_code
_entity_poly.pdbx_strand_id
1 'polypeptide(L)'
;MGAEFLSRTKKTIRKTIDNHRVALATANLFSTIPGEKPRIYLGTISSGVAVAAGESFIAEARKSGSVTLRRGNDTVGTMDNPSTQVVSSIQQSGGVARAIVQRVHLVSGKVDVTLC
;
A
#
# COMPACT_ATOMS: atom_id res chain seq x y z
N MET A 1 8.38 -39.67 52.63
CA MET A 1 7.31 -38.71 52.25
C MET A 1 7.86 -37.74 51.20
N GLY A 2 7.76 -38.04 49.90
CA GLY A 2 8.33 -37.14 48.87
C GLY A 2 7.91 -37.44 47.43
N ALA A 3 7.76 -38.72 47.07
CA ALA A 3 7.34 -39.11 45.72
C ALA A 3 5.83 -38.94 45.47
N GLU A 4 5.00 -39.02 46.51
CA GLU A 4 3.53 -38.91 46.39
C GLU A 4 3.04 -37.46 46.15
N PHE A 5 3.89 -36.46 46.37
CA PHE A 5 3.55 -35.06 46.13
C PHE A 5 3.59 -34.73 44.63
N LEU A 6 4.51 -35.36 43.89
CA LEU A 6 4.66 -35.18 42.45
C LEU A 6 3.52 -35.85 41.65
N SER A 7 2.92 -36.93 42.15
CA SER A 7 1.79 -37.60 41.50
C SER A 7 0.44 -36.90 41.73
N ARG A 8 0.29 -36.12 42.83
CA ARG A 8 -0.91 -35.32 43.14
C ARG A 8 -0.97 -33.97 42.42
N THR A 9 0.14 -33.50 41.87
CA THR A 9 0.19 -32.20 41.20
C THR A 9 -0.38 -32.32 39.78
N LYS A 10 -1.67 -32.01 39.64
CA LYS A 10 -2.42 -32.04 38.38
C LYS A 10 -1.67 -31.20 37.32
N LYS A 11 -1.10 -31.83 36.27
CA LYS A 11 -0.47 -31.16 35.10
C LYS A 11 -1.53 -30.33 34.36
N THR A 12 -1.85 -29.15 34.87
CA THR A 12 -3.00 -28.35 34.38
C THR A 12 -2.56 -26.98 33.86
N ILE A 13 -1.38 -26.90 33.27
CA ILE A 13 -1.08 -25.79 32.36
C ILE A 13 -0.31 -26.35 31.17
N ARG A 14 -1.06 -26.85 30.17
CA ARG A 14 -0.53 -26.85 28.81
C ARG A 14 -0.47 -25.38 28.42
N LYS A 15 0.71 -24.75 28.50
CA LYS A 15 0.94 -23.52 27.77
C LYS A 15 0.88 -23.89 26.29
N THR A 16 -0.31 -23.86 25.72
CA THR A 16 -0.49 -23.89 24.26
C THR A 16 0.08 -22.59 23.76
N ILE A 17 1.38 -22.59 23.50
CA ILE A 17 1.96 -21.60 22.62
C ILE A 17 1.24 -21.82 21.30
N ASP A 18 0.47 -20.82 20.90
CA ASP A 18 -0.26 -20.85 19.65
C ASP A 18 0.78 -20.83 18.54
N ASN A 19 1.15 -22.02 18.06
CA ASN A 19 2.20 -22.21 17.08
C ASN A 19 1.90 -21.44 15.79
N HIS A 20 0.62 -21.19 15.48
CA HIS A 20 0.22 -20.37 14.34
C HIS A 20 0.49 -18.88 14.58
N ARG A 21 0.31 -18.41 15.82
CA ARG A 21 0.65 -17.04 16.22
C ARG A 21 2.15 -16.80 16.23
N VAL A 22 2.94 -17.79 16.63
CA VAL A 22 4.41 -17.77 16.51
C VAL A 22 4.84 -17.80 15.04
N ALA A 23 4.20 -18.61 14.20
CA ALA A 23 4.48 -18.66 12.76
C ALA A 23 4.12 -17.35 12.05
N LEU A 24 3.01 -16.70 12.40
CA LEU A 24 2.64 -15.36 11.91
C LEU A 24 3.60 -14.27 12.38
N ALA A 25 4.10 -14.36 13.61
CA ALA A 25 5.04 -13.39 14.18
C ALA A 25 6.48 -13.57 13.67
N THR A 26 6.82 -14.75 13.13
CA THR A 26 8.16 -15.03 12.60
C THR A 26 8.21 -14.61 11.14
N ALA A 27 8.70 -13.40 10.88
CA ALA A 27 8.91 -12.92 9.51
C ALA A 27 9.89 -13.84 8.78
N ASN A 28 9.39 -14.58 7.78
CA ASN A 28 10.19 -15.50 6.98
C ASN A 28 10.64 -14.79 5.69
N LEU A 29 11.85 -15.08 5.20
CA LEU A 29 12.42 -14.48 3.98
C LEU A 29 11.57 -14.71 2.71
N PHE A 30 10.57 -15.59 2.79
CA PHE A 30 9.66 -15.97 1.71
C PHE A 30 8.20 -15.60 1.97
N SER A 31 7.88 -14.83 3.02
CA SER A 31 6.51 -14.33 3.23
C SER A 31 6.15 -13.17 2.30
N THR A 32 7.13 -12.63 1.57
CA THR A 32 6.89 -11.66 0.51
C THR A 32 6.45 -12.41 -0.74
N ILE A 33 5.15 -12.37 -1.06
CA ILE A 33 4.64 -12.89 -2.34
C ILE A 33 5.28 -12.03 -3.45
N PRO A 34 6.17 -12.57 -4.31
CA PRO A 34 6.92 -11.78 -5.30
C PRO A 34 6.05 -11.22 -6.45
N GLY A 35 4.73 -11.38 -6.36
CA GLY A 35 3.76 -11.03 -7.41
C GLY A 35 3.16 -9.63 -7.29
N GLU A 36 3.19 -9.02 -6.11
CA GLU A 36 2.69 -7.65 -5.93
C GLU A 36 3.81 -6.65 -6.21
N LYS A 37 4.22 -6.54 -7.48
CA LYS A 37 4.86 -5.30 -7.90
C LYS A 37 3.82 -4.20 -7.75
N PRO A 38 4.09 -3.14 -6.95
CA PRO A 38 3.20 -1.99 -6.92
C PRO A 38 3.03 -1.49 -8.34
N ARG A 39 1.79 -1.37 -8.80
CA ARG A 39 1.55 -0.88 -10.16
C ARG A 39 2.02 0.57 -10.20
N ILE A 40 2.98 0.83 -11.10
CA ILE A 40 3.54 2.16 -11.33
C ILE A 40 2.82 2.77 -12.53
N TYR A 41 2.31 3.97 -12.33
CA TYR A 41 1.61 4.76 -13.33
C TYR A 41 2.41 6.01 -13.65
N LEU A 42 2.40 6.39 -14.92
CA LEU A 42 3.01 7.62 -15.37
C LEU A 42 2.01 8.77 -15.20
N GLY A 43 2.46 9.87 -14.59
CA GLY A 43 1.71 11.11 -14.49
C GLY A 43 2.49 12.28 -15.07
N THR A 44 1.75 13.24 -15.61
CA THR A 44 2.28 14.53 -16.06
C THR A 44 1.97 15.59 -15.02
N ILE A 45 2.98 16.33 -14.56
CA ILE A 45 2.80 17.44 -13.60
C ILE A 45 2.49 18.73 -14.36
N SER A 46 1.63 19.57 -13.78
CA SER A 46 1.38 20.92 -14.27
C SER A 46 2.63 21.82 -14.12
N SER A 47 2.86 22.71 -15.09
CA SER A 47 4.04 23.58 -15.10
C SER A 47 4.10 24.45 -13.85
N GLY A 48 5.24 24.45 -13.16
CA GLY A 48 5.48 25.28 -11.98
C GLY A 48 5.19 24.60 -10.63
N VAL A 49 4.72 23.35 -10.62
CA VAL A 49 4.53 22.60 -9.36
C VAL A 49 5.78 21.78 -9.04
N ALA A 50 6.41 22.07 -7.90
CA ALA A 50 7.49 21.26 -7.35
C ALA A 50 6.90 20.00 -6.70
N VAL A 51 7.42 18.83 -7.12
CA VAL A 51 7.04 17.51 -6.59
C VAL A 51 8.30 16.78 -6.18
N ALA A 52 8.29 16.17 -5.00
CA ALA A 52 9.40 15.38 -4.49
C ALA A 52 9.08 13.87 -4.49
N ALA A 53 10.11 13.04 -4.59
CA ALA A 53 9.97 11.61 -4.35
C ALA A 53 9.54 11.33 -2.90
N GLY A 54 8.59 10.42 -2.71
CA GLY A 54 7.98 10.09 -1.42
C GLY A 54 6.79 10.97 -1.05
N GLU A 55 6.49 12.02 -1.82
CA GLU A 55 5.33 12.87 -1.55
C GLU A 55 4.01 12.14 -1.89
N SER A 56 2.98 12.39 -1.08
CA SER A 56 1.66 11.79 -1.29
C SER A 56 0.62 12.80 -1.79
N PHE A 57 -0.14 12.39 -2.81
CA PHE A 57 -1.20 13.14 -3.44
C PHE A 57 -2.52 12.37 -3.36
N ILE A 58 -3.60 13.09 -3.65
CA ILE A 58 -4.94 12.54 -3.79
C ILE A 58 -5.17 12.25 -5.27
N ALA A 59 -5.37 10.98 -5.63
CA ALA A 59 -5.77 10.57 -6.97
C ALA A 59 -7.31 10.52 -7.05
N GLU A 60 -7.89 11.39 -7.87
CA GLU A 60 -9.35 11.49 -8.06
C GLU A 60 -9.73 11.01 -9.46
N ALA A 61 -10.61 10.00 -9.55
CA ALA A 61 -11.09 9.50 -10.83
C ALA A 61 -12.27 10.34 -11.33
N ARG A 62 -12.12 10.97 -12.50
CA ARG A 62 -13.23 11.67 -13.16
C ARG A 62 -14.12 10.69 -13.92
N LYS A 63 -15.38 11.08 -14.14
CA LYS A 63 -16.35 10.35 -14.97
C LYS A 63 -15.86 10.14 -16.42
N SER A 64 -14.95 10.99 -16.89
CA SER A 64 -14.32 10.89 -18.21
C SER A 64 -13.23 9.81 -18.33
N GLY A 65 -12.95 9.06 -17.26
CA GLY A 65 -11.92 8.02 -17.25
C GLY A 65 -10.50 8.54 -17.04
N SER A 66 -10.32 9.84 -16.83
CA SER A 66 -9.04 10.44 -16.45
C SER A 66 -8.88 10.47 -14.93
N VAL A 67 -7.64 10.35 -14.46
CA VAL A 67 -7.32 10.47 -13.03
C VAL A 67 -6.48 11.72 -12.80
N THR A 68 -6.97 12.62 -11.95
CA THR A 68 -6.29 13.86 -11.57
C THR A 68 -5.57 13.68 -10.24
N LEU A 69 -4.34 14.20 -10.14
CA LEU A 69 -3.56 14.26 -8.91
C LEU A 69 -3.76 15.61 -8.24
N ARG A 70 -4.13 15.61 -6.97
CA ARG A 70 -4.41 16.82 -6.18
C ARG A 70 -3.56 16.87 -4.91
N ARG A 71 -3.13 18.08 -4.54
CA ARG A 71 -2.53 18.40 -3.25
C ARG A 71 -3.52 19.29 -2.50
N GLY A 72 -4.30 18.70 -1.60
CA GLY A 72 -5.46 19.38 -1.02
C GLY A 72 -6.48 19.74 -2.11
N ASN A 73 -6.75 21.04 -2.28
CA ASN A 73 -7.68 21.52 -3.31
C ASN A 73 -7.02 21.80 -4.66
N ASP A 74 -5.70 21.92 -4.71
CA ASP A 74 -4.98 22.30 -5.93
C ASP A 74 -4.71 21.08 -6.82
N THR A 75 -4.92 21.27 -8.12
CA THR A 75 -4.63 20.22 -9.12
C THR A 75 -3.16 20.29 -9.50
N VAL A 76 -2.44 19.22 -9.19
CA VAL A 76 -0.99 19.12 -9.40
C VAL A 76 -0.66 18.49 -10.75
N GLY A 77 -1.50 17.58 -11.24
CA GLY A 77 -1.24 16.91 -12.49
C GLY A 77 -2.32 15.90 -12.89
N THR A 78 -2.03 15.14 -13.94
CA THR A 78 -2.92 14.11 -14.49
C THR A 78 -2.15 12.83 -14.75
N MET A 79 -2.78 11.67 -14.54
CA MET A 79 -2.21 10.40 -14.98
C MET A 79 -2.36 10.22 -16.49
N ASP A 80 -1.28 9.79 -17.13
CA ASP A 80 -1.25 9.44 -18.54
C ASP A 80 -1.77 8.01 -18.70
N ASN A 81 -2.92 7.86 -19.36
CA ASN A 81 -3.51 6.57 -19.73
C ASN A 81 -3.67 5.56 -18.55
N PRO A 82 -4.49 5.88 -17.54
CA PRO A 82 -4.77 4.95 -16.45
C PRO A 82 -5.52 3.72 -16.99
N SER A 83 -5.10 2.51 -16.58
CA SER A 83 -5.81 1.29 -16.97
C SER A 83 -7.25 1.32 -16.46
N THR A 84 -8.21 0.81 -17.22
CA THR A 84 -9.64 0.80 -16.87
C THR A 84 -9.91 0.15 -15.51
N GLN A 85 -9.14 -0.89 -15.15
CA GLN A 85 -9.19 -1.53 -13.83
C GLN A 85 -8.91 -0.56 -12.67
N VAL A 86 -7.96 0.35 -12.86
CA VAL A 86 -7.58 1.34 -11.82
C VAL A 86 -8.67 2.36 -11.65
N VAL A 87 -9.19 2.87 -12.77
CA VAL A 87 -10.30 3.82 -12.74
C VAL A 87 -11.50 3.19 -12.04
N SER A 88 -11.82 1.93 -12.35
CA SER A 88 -12.91 1.22 -11.67
C SER A 88 -12.64 0.98 -10.19
N SER A 89 -11.40 0.65 -9.80
CA SER A 89 -11.04 0.47 -8.39
C SER A 89 -11.11 1.78 -7.59
N ILE A 90 -10.67 2.89 -8.17
CA ILE A 90 -10.78 4.22 -7.54
C ILE A 90 -12.26 4.61 -7.42
N GLN A 91 -13.07 4.39 -8.47
CA GLN A 91 -14.51 4.67 -8.45
C GLN A 91 -15.25 3.82 -7.39
N GLN A 92 -14.93 2.53 -7.28
CA GLN A 92 -15.48 1.64 -6.25
C GLN A 92 -15.09 2.07 -4.84
N SER A 93 -13.90 2.66 -4.67
CA SER A 93 -13.39 3.13 -3.37
C SER A 93 -13.93 4.50 -2.95
N GLY A 94 -14.93 5.05 -3.66
CA GLY A 94 -15.51 6.36 -3.37
C GLY A 94 -14.98 7.50 -4.25
N GLY A 95 -14.29 7.18 -5.36
CA GLY A 95 -13.81 8.14 -6.35
C GLY A 95 -12.43 8.72 -6.05
N VAL A 96 -11.82 8.33 -4.93
CA VAL A 96 -10.54 8.88 -4.44
C VAL A 96 -9.62 7.75 -3.96
N ALA A 97 -8.32 7.87 -4.25
CA ALA A 97 -7.27 6.98 -3.76
C ALA A 97 -6.02 7.78 -3.34
N ARG A 98 -5.14 7.16 -2.55
CA ARG A 98 -3.86 7.77 -2.19
C ARG A 98 -2.83 7.44 -3.27
N ALA A 99 -2.16 8.46 -3.78
CA ALA A 99 -1.06 8.35 -4.71
C ALA A 99 0.26 8.68 -4.00
N ILE A 100 1.29 7.87 -4.17
CA ILE A 100 2.64 8.13 -3.65
C ILE A 100 3.59 8.24 -4.84
N VAL A 101 4.37 9.31 -4.87
CA VAL A 101 5.40 9.50 -5.89
C VAL A 101 6.61 8.64 -5.58
N GLN A 102 6.97 7.74 -6.49
CA GLN A 102 8.21 6.98 -6.37
C GLN A 102 9.38 7.73 -6.99
N ARG A 103 9.20 8.30 -8.19
CA ARG A 103 10.28 8.93 -8.93
C ARG A 103 9.77 10.12 -9.73
N VAL A 104 10.60 11.17 -9.80
CA VAL A 104 10.34 12.37 -10.58
C VAL A 104 11.35 12.44 -11.72
N HIS A 105 10.85 12.64 -12.94
CA HIS A 105 11.65 12.80 -14.15
C HIS A 105 11.76 14.29 -14.48
N LEU A 106 12.81 14.93 -13.98
CA LEU A 106 13.00 16.40 -14.05
C LEU A 106 13.04 16.95 -15.49
N VAL A 107 13.58 16.20 -16.44
CA VAL A 107 13.70 16.65 -17.84
C VAL A 107 12.36 16.63 -18.56
N SER A 108 11.50 15.65 -18.27
CA SER A 108 10.22 15.45 -18.96
C SER A 108 9.02 16.00 -18.19
N GLY A 109 9.19 16.45 -16.95
CA GLY A 109 8.09 16.87 -16.07
C GLY A 109 7.13 15.73 -15.69
N LYS A 110 7.58 14.47 -15.86
CA LYS A 110 6.78 13.28 -15.60
C LYS A 110 7.11 12.64 -14.26
N VAL A 111 6.19 11.84 -13.75
CA VAL A 111 6.29 11.22 -12.43
C VAL A 111 5.81 9.80 -12.47
N ASP A 112 6.55 8.94 -11.79
CA ASP A 112 6.14 7.57 -11.52
C ASP A 112 5.39 7.54 -10.19
N VAL A 113 4.12 7.13 -10.25
CA VAL A 113 3.18 7.17 -9.13
C VAL A 113 2.67 5.77 -8.82
N THR A 114 2.64 5.42 -7.55
CA THR A 114 1.99 4.19 -7.07
C THR A 114 0.70 4.57 -6.34
N LEU A 115 -0.34 3.77 -6.55
CA LEU A 115 -1.61 3.91 -5.84
C LEU A 115 -1.65 2.95 -4.65
N CYS A 116 -2.11 3.45 -3.50
CA CYS A 116 -2.32 2.69 -2.27
C CYS A 116 -3.75 2.88 -1.76
#